data_AF-A0A958K285-F1
#
_entry.id   AF-A0A958K285-F1
#
_cell.length_a   1.000
_cell.length_b   1.000
_cell.length_c   1.000
_cell.angle_alpha   90.00
_cell.angle_beta   90.00
_cell.angle_gamma   90.00
#
_symmetry.space_group_name_H-M   'P 1'
#
loop_
_entity.id
_entity.type
_entity.pdbx_description
1 polymer ?
#
loop_
_entity_poly.entity_id
_entity_poly.type
_entity_poly.pdbx_seq_one_letter_code
_entity_poly.pdbx_strand_id
1 'polypeptide(L)'
;MSIELRGSKAYQVFVEELNKGLDQCDSTLRSESPLDRQEIERLECEFHRVKGGAGFFGLQSISKLAGAAEELLKNVQELSGADKQALQEWVAELRRENGTLETGEE
;
A
#
# COMPACT_ATOMS: atom_id res chain seq x y z
N MET A 1 4.17 -13.71 16.31
CA MET A 1 4.92 -14.02 15.06
C MET A 1 6.37 -13.67 15.34
N SER A 2 7.30 -14.63 15.26
CA SER A 2 8.63 -14.55 15.88
C SER A 2 9.42 -13.29 15.50
N ILE A 3 9.94 -12.63 16.53
CA ILE A 3 10.85 -11.47 16.55
C ILE A 3 12.04 -11.62 15.56
N GLU A 4 12.43 -12.85 15.21
CA GLU A 4 13.54 -13.15 14.30
C GLU A 4 13.37 -12.66 12.85
N LEU A 5 12.14 -12.58 12.32
CA LEU A 5 11.93 -12.15 10.93
C LEU A 5 12.11 -10.63 10.75
N ARG A 6 11.73 -9.82 11.74
CA ARG A 6 11.81 -8.35 11.67
C ARG A 6 13.26 -7.83 11.58
N GLY A 7 14.21 -8.54 12.18
CA GLY A 7 15.63 -8.20 12.11
C GLY A 7 16.32 -8.56 10.80
N SER A 8 15.65 -9.31 9.91
CA SER A 8 16.25 -9.77 8.67
C SER A 8 16.43 -8.63 7.66
N LYS A 9 17.49 -8.73 6.84
CA LYS A 9 17.70 -7.77 5.75
C LYS A 9 16.52 -7.74 4.77
N ALA A 10 15.90 -8.90 4.53
CA ALA A 10 14.72 -9.01 3.67
C ALA A 10 13.55 -8.18 4.21
N TYR A 11 13.31 -8.22 5.52
CA TYR A 11 12.25 -7.44 6.15
C TYR A 11 12.52 -5.93 6.09
N GLN A 12 13.76 -5.51 6.37
CA GLN A 12 14.15 -4.10 6.27
C GLN A 12 13.96 -3.55 4.85
N VAL A 13 14.37 -4.33 3.83
CA VAL A 13 14.15 -3.97 2.43
C VAL A 13 12.66 -3.89 2.12
N PHE A 14 11.86 -4.83 2.63
CA PHE A 14 10.41 -4.78 2.44
C PHE A 14 9.78 -3.51 3.04
N VAL A 15 10.14 -3.12 4.26
CA VAL A 15 9.62 -1.90 4.90
C VAL A 15 10.03 -0.66 4.11
N GLU A 16 11.27 -0.61 3.62
CA GLU A 16 11.76 0.49 2.77
C GLU A 16 10.99 0.60 1.46
N GLU A 17 10.79 -0.53 0.76
CA GLU A 17 10.03 -0.57 -0.49
C GLU A 17 8.54 -0.28 -0.28
N LEU A 18 7.97 -0.72 0.84
CA LEU A 18 6.61 -0.38 1.25
C LEU A 18 6.46 1.13 1.41
N ASN A 19 7.36 1.79 2.13
CA ASN A 19 7.34 3.25 2.29
C ASN A 19 7.43 3.98 0.94
N LYS A 20 8.36 3.57 0.06
CA LYS A 20 8.48 4.15 -1.30
C LYS A 20 7.22 3.96 -2.13
N GLY A 21 6.62 2.76 -2.09
CA GLY A 21 5.38 2.48 -2.81
C GLY A 21 4.23 3.35 -2.31
N LEU A 22 4.08 3.52 -1.00
CA LEU A 22 3.06 4.38 -0.40
C LEU A 22 3.28 5.87 -0.74
N ASP A 23 4.53 6.34 -0.79
CA ASP A 23 4.87 7.69 -1.24
C ASP A 23 4.44 7.93 -2.70
N GLN A 24 4.66 6.94 -3.57
CA GLN A 24 4.25 7.00 -4.96
C GLN A 24 2.72 7.00 -5.11
N CYS A 25 2.02 6.19 -4.31
CA CYS A 25 0.56 6.17 -4.27
C CYS A 25 0.01 7.53 -3.83
N ASP A 26 0.52 8.09 -2.73
CA ASP A 26 0.10 9.41 -2.23
C ASP A 26 0.32 10.51 -3.26
N SER A 27 1.48 10.54 -3.92
CA SER A 27 1.78 11.56 -4.93
C SER A 27 0.78 11.48 -6.09
N THR A 28 0.50 10.27 -6.57
CA THR A 28 -0.46 10.04 -7.66
C THR A 28 -1.87 10.46 -7.23
N LEU A 29 -2.30 10.02 -6.04
CA LEU A 29 -3.63 10.31 -5.50
C LEU A 29 -3.83 11.78 -5.10
N ARG A 30 -2.78 12.60 -5.01
CA ARG A 30 -2.92 14.05 -4.75
C ARG A 30 -3.13 14.89 -6.01
N SER A 31 -2.91 14.34 -7.20
CA SER A 31 -3.07 15.05 -8.48
C SER A 31 -4.48 15.63 -8.63
N GLU A 32 -4.66 16.93 -8.88
CA GLU A 32 -6.01 17.50 -9.06
C GLU A 32 -6.68 17.06 -10.38
N SER A 33 -5.89 16.54 -11.33
CA SER A 33 -6.38 16.01 -12.59
C SER A 33 -6.98 14.61 -12.41
N PRO A 34 -7.98 14.23 -13.24
CA PRO A 34 -8.39 12.84 -13.37
C PRO A 34 -7.18 11.96 -13.70
N LEU A 35 -7.09 10.80 -13.05
CA LEU A 35 -6.02 9.85 -13.35
C LEU A 35 -6.34 9.14 -14.66
N ASP A 36 -5.33 9.04 -15.52
CA ASP A 36 -5.45 8.25 -16.73
C ASP A 36 -5.34 6.73 -16.43
N ARG A 37 -5.60 5.91 -17.45
CA ARG A 37 -5.55 4.45 -17.29
C ARG A 37 -4.16 3.95 -16.87
N GLN A 38 -3.10 4.60 -17.34
CA GLN A 38 -1.73 4.22 -17.01
C GLN A 38 -1.41 4.55 -15.54
N GLU A 39 -1.92 5.65 -15.00
CA GLU A 39 -1.78 6.03 -13.59
C GLU A 39 -2.56 5.08 -12.68
N ILE A 40 -3.78 4.68 -13.08
CA ILE A 40 -4.58 3.66 -12.35
C ILE A 40 -3.85 2.31 -12.34
N GLU A 41 -3.27 1.88 -13.47
CA GLU A 41 -2.49 0.64 -13.55
C GLU A 41 -1.21 0.69 -12.70
N ARG A 42 -0.56 1.86 -12.61
CA ARG A 42 0.59 2.05 -11.71
C ARG A 42 0.18 1.90 -10.25
N LEU A 43 -0.92 2.52 -9.83
CA LEU A 43 -1.47 2.35 -8.48
C LEU A 43 -1.78 0.87 -8.19
N GLU A 44 -2.43 0.17 -9.13
CA GLU A 44 -2.73 -1.26 -9.00
C GLU A 44 -1.45 -2.08 -8.77
N CYS A 45 -0.39 -1.80 -9.54
CA CYS A 45 0.89 -2.48 -9.40
C CYS A 45 1.55 -2.21 -8.05
N GLU A 46 1.51 -0.97 -7.53
CA GLU A 46 2.03 -0.67 -6.21
C GLU A 46 1.28 -1.43 -5.12
N PHE A 47 -0.06 -1.40 -5.12
CA PHE A 47 -0.85 -2.16 -4.15
C PHE A 47 -0.63 -3.67 -4.28
N HIS A 48 -0.45 -4.20 -5.49
CA HIS A 48 -0.11 -5.60 -5.71
C HIS A 48 1.24 -5.99 -5.04
N ARG A 49 2.26 -5.14 -5.18
CA ARG A 49 3.56 -5.35 -4.52
C ARG A 49 3.45 -5.29 -3.00
N VAL A 50 2.72 -4.30 -2.47
CA VAL A 50 2.44 -4.18 -1.03
C VAL A 50 1.75 -5.44 -0.52
N LYS A 51 0.68 -5.89 -1.19
CA LYS A 51 -0.06 -7.10 -0.85
C LYS A 51 0.83 -8.32 -0.81
N GLY A 52 1.65 -8.52 -1.85
CA GLY A 52 2.56 -9.65 -1.97
C GLY A 52 3.65 -9.67 -0.90
N GLY A 53 4.31 -8.54 -0.68
CA GLY A 53 5.34 -8.40 0.36
C GLY A 53 4.76 -8.60 1.77
N ALA A 54 3.63 -7.96 2.06
CA ALA A 54 2.93 -8.13 3.34
C ALA A 54 2.50 -9.59 3.56
N GLY A 55 1.99 -10.25 2.51
CA GLY A 55 1.63 -11.67 2.54
C GLY A 55 2.83 -12.58 2.85
N PHE A 56 3.99 -12.31 2.25
CA PHE A 56 5.22 -13.06 2.50
C PHE A 56 5.69 -12.97 3.95
N PHE A 57 5.56 -11.80 4.58
CA PHE A 57 5.92 -11.60 5.99
C PHE A 57 4.79 -11.87 6.99
N GLY A 58 3.64 -12.37 6.53
CA GLY A 58 2.49 -12.69 7.39
C GLY A 58 1.74 -11.47 7.94
N LEU A 59 1.93 -10.30 7.37
CA LEU A 59 1.28 -9.03 7.75
C LEU A 59 -0.13 -8.96 7.16
N GLN A 60 -1.06 -9.70 7.78
CA GLN A 60 -2.39 -9.93 7.22
C GLN A 60 -3.24 -8.67 7.08
N SER A 61 -3.15 -7.71 8.00
CA SER A 61 -3.92 -6.47 7.96
C SER A 61 -3.51 -5.62 6.74
N ILE A 62 -2.22 -5.27 6.64
CA ILE A 62 -1.60 -4.65 5.46
C ILE A 62 -1.96 -5.39 4.16
N SER A 63 -1.80 -6.71 4.13
CA SER A 63 -2.06 -7.51 2.92
C SER A 63 -3.53 -7.42 2.47
N LYS A 64 -4.47 -7.49 3.41
CA LYS A 64 -5.92 -7.38 3.10
C LYS A 64 -6.28 -5.99 2.61
N LEU A 65 -5.79 -4.94 3.27
CA LEU A 65 -6.10 -3.57 2.89
C LEU A 65 -5.56 -3.23 1.50
N ALA A 66 -4.32 -3.64 1.20
CA ALA A 66 -3.76 -3.50 -0.14
C ALA A 66 -4.53 -4.32 -1.20
N GLY A 67 -5.03 -5.50 -0.82
CA GLY A 67 -5.91 -6.30 -1.67
C GLY A 67 -7.23 -5.61 -2.01
N ALA A 68 -7.86 -4.93 -1.04
CA ALA A 68 -9.08 -4.15 -1.27
C ALA A 68 -8.83 -2.96 -2.22
N ALA A 69 -7.68 -2.28 -2.08
CA ALA A 69 -7.25 -1.23 -3.00
C ALA A 69 -7.05 -1.76 -4.43
N GLU A 70 -6.37 -2.90 -4.58
CA GLU A 70 -6.18 -3.56 -5.87
C GLU A 70 -7.50 -3.97 -6.53
N GLU A 71 -8.46 -4.50 -5.75
CA GLU A 71 -9.79 -4.87 -6.25
C GLU A 71 -10.60 -3.65 -6.71
N LEU A 72 -10.55 -2.55 -5.97
CA LEU A 72 -11.17 -1.30 -6.39
C LEU A 72 -10.58 -0.83 -7.73
N LEU A 73 -9.26 -0.74 -7.84
CA LEU A 73 -8.56 -0.23 -9.02
C LEU A 73 -8.76 -1.09 -10.28
N LYS A 74 -8.92 -2.40 -10.13
CA LYS A 74 -9.23 -3.31 -11.24
C LYS A 74 -10.63 -3.13 -11.82
N ASN A 75 -11.57 -2.72 -10.97
CA ASN A 75 -12.99 -2.67 -11.33
C ASN A 75 -13.44 -1.28 -11.81
N VAL A 76 -12.54 -0.29 -11.79
CA VAL A 76 -12.83 1.08 -12.24
C VAL A 76 -12.12 1.38 -13.57
N GLN A 77 -12.80 2.13 -14.44
CA GLN A 77 -12.20 2.70 -15.65
C GLN A 77 -11.63 4.10 -15.38
N GLU A 78 -12.25 4.83 -14.45
CA GLU A 78 -11.87 6.15 -13.97
C GLU A 78 -12.15 6.19 -12.47
N LEU A 79 -11.31 6.87 -11.69
CA LEU A 79 -11.52 7.05 -10.26
C LEU A 79 -12.43 8.25 -10.02
N SER A 80 -13.54 8.02 -9.33
CA SER A 80 -14.34 9.13 -8.80
C SER A 80 -13.60 9.84 -7.67
N GLY A 81 -14.06 11.04 -7.31
CA GLY A 81 -13.53 11.75 -6.14
C GLY A 81 -13.67 10.94 -4.84
N ALA A 82 -14.74 10.14 -4.71
CA ALA A 82 -14.96 9.27 -3.56
C ALA A 82 -13.98 8.09 -3.54
N ASP A 83 -13.72 7.46 -4.69
CA ASP A 83 -12.74 6.38 -4.80
C ASP A 83 -11.34 6.86 -4.43
N LYS A 84 -10.98 8.04 -4.93
CA LYS A 84 -9.69 8.67 -4.66
C LYS A 84 -9.53 8.99 -3.17
N GLN A 85 -10.58 9.52 -2.54
CA GLN A 85 -10.58 9.77 -1.09
C GLN A 85 -10.43 8.47 -0.30
N ALA A 86 -11.17 7.41 -0.66
CA ALA A 86 -11.05 6.11 0.00
C ALA A 86 -9.63 5.54 -0.12
N LEU A 87 -9.02 5.62 -1.31
CA LEU A 87 -7.64 5.19 -1.52
C LEU A 87 -6.64 6.01 -0.69
N GLN A 88 -6.83 7.32 -0.55
CA GLN A 88 -5.99 8.17 0.31
C GLN A 88 -6.10 7.76 1.79
N GLU A 89 -7.31 7.49 2.26
CA GLU A 89 -7.55 7.00 3.63
C GLU A 89 -6.88 5.65 3.86
N TRP A 90 -6.93 4.74 2.88
CA TRP A 90 -6.27 3.44 2.96
C TRP A 90 -4.74 3.54 2.90
N VAL A 91 -4.17 4.45 2.10
CA VAL A 91 -2.73 4.73 2.11
C VAL A 91 -2.30 5.27 3.47
N ALA A 92 -3.07 6.19 4.06
CA ALA A 92 -2.81 6.70 5.41
C ALA A 92 -2.86 5.58 6.46
N GLU A 93 -3.80 4.64 6.34
CA GLU A 93 -3.87 3.48 7.23
C GLU A 93 -2.68 2.53 7.08
N LEU A 94 -2.30 2.21 5.85
CA LEU A 94 -1.12 1.39 5.57
C LEU A 94 0.16 2.01 6.16
N ARG A 95 0.27 3.35 6.16
CA ARG A 95 1.39 4.05 6.81
C ARG A 95 1.35 3.93 8.33
N ARG A 96 0.16 4.05 8.94
CA ARG A 96 0.02 3.85 10.39
C ARG A 96 0.44 2.44 10.78
N GLU A 97 -0.05 1.43 10.06
CA GLU A 97 0.34 0.05 10.29
C GLU A 97 1.84 -0.18 10.04
N ASN A 98 2.43 0.42 8.99
CA ASN A 98 3.86 0.28 8.74
C ASN A 98 4.71 0.95 9.83
N GLY A 99 4.27 2.08 10.38
CA GLY A 99 4.99 2.76 11.46
C GLY A 99 5.12 1.91 12.73
N THR A 100 4.12 1.09 13.07
CA THR A 100 4.20 0.17 14.22
C THR A 100 5.16 -1.00 13.97
N LEU A 101 5.40 -1.34 12.69
CA LEU A 101 6.42 -2.32 12.32
C LEU A 101 7.84 -1.81 12.57
N GLU A 102 8.06 -0.50 12.38
CA GLU A 102 9.34 0.18 12.57
C GLU A 102 9.65 0.46 14.05
N THR A 103 8.65 0.85 14.86
CA THR A 103 8.87 1.22 16.27
C THR A 103 8.87 0.04 17.24
N GLY A 104 8.32 -1.11 16.83
CA GLY A 104 8.25 -2.31 17.67
C GLY A 104 7.23 -2.23 18.80
N GLU A 105 6.34 -1.24 18.78
CA GLU A 105 5.23 -1.11 19.72
C GLU A 105 4.00 -1.85 19.16
N GLU A 106 3.62 -2.95 19.81
CA GLU A 106 2.32 -3.62 19.65
C GLU A 106 1.26 -2.98 20.56
#